data_AF-A0A954MJN5-F1
#
_entry.id   AF-A0A954MJN5-F1
#
_cell.length_a   1.000
_cell.length_b   1.000
_cell.length_c   1.000
_cell.angle_alpha   90.00
_cell.angle_beta   90.00
_cell.angle_gamma   90.00
#
_symmetry.space_group_name_H-M   'P 1'
#
loop_
_entity.id
_entity.type
_entity.pdbx_description
1 polymer ?
#
loop_
_entity_poly.entity_id
_entity_poly.type
_entity_poly.pdbx_seq_one_letter_code
_entity_poly.pdbx_strand_id
1 'polypeptide(L)'
;MISRPHWSAPAKPAGAFPLTEQDLIPVRMLNEFAYCPRLGYLEWVQGEWAENLETKQGTFGHRNVDKPDRKNIPAVTEDHEQAASAPDEVEAQNDPFESPIHARSITLSSDEDGILAKLDLLELSGKQATPVDYKRGAVPEIPEGAWEPERVQICAQGLILRANGYECTEGVIYYIASRRRVVIPLTEGLVSRTRELIAQFRAAAASGICPPPMEDSPKCPRCSLVGICLPDETNLLLHQLEFLDGGEPRTEGFSPAAPRKLLPARHNALPMYIQHQGAFIGKSGDRVTVKLKSKELASVRLLDVSQVCVFGNVMFSAHAIKELTLRNVPIVHLTYGGWFHSMTTGLSHKNVELRIQQYRVADNPGASLSIAKQLIAGKIKNSRTLLRRHLGDREAPVLRHLAEYYKRVQRAESAETLLGLEGMAAKEYFAAFFTLLAGQQEFDVNGRNRRPPRDPVNAVLSFVYSLLTKELTITLNSVGFDPMLGFFHRPRYGRPSLALDLAEEYRPLIADSVTLTAFNNGEVNRDSFIERAGAVAMTDAGRRSVIAAFERRMDTEVTHPIFGYKISYRRILEVQSRLLARHLLGEIPEYPSFVTR
;
A
#
# COMPACT_ATOMS: atom_id res chain seq x y z
N MET A 1 25.10 2.47 23.27
CA MET A 1 24.02 3.13 24.04
C MET A 1 23.77 4.52 23.49
N ILE A 2 22.94 4.64 22.46
CA ILE A 2 22.50 5.92 21.91
C ILE A 2 21.22 6.29 22.68
N SER A 3 21.30 7.33 23.51
CA SER A 3 20.14 7.86 24.23
C SER A 3 19.07 8.29 23.23
N ARG A 4 17.87 7.73 23.36
CA ARG A 4 16.68 8.18 22.62
C ARG A 4 16.51 9.69 22.83
N PRO A 5 16.45 10.52 21.78
CA PRO A 5 15.94 11.87 21.94
C PRO A 5 14.44 11.77 22.24
N HIS A 6 14.09 11.88 23.53
CA HIS A 6 12.72 12.20 23.93
C HIS A 6 12.43 13.62 23.43
N TRP A 7 11.61 13.74 22.39
CA TRP A 7 11.05 15.04 22.04
C TRP A 7 9.58 14.93 21.65
N SER A 8 8.79 15.71 22.40
CA SER A 8 7.38 15.95 22.27
C SER A 8 7.04 16.49 20.88
N ALA A 9 5.98 15.97 20.25
CA ALA A 9 5.41 16.58 19.06
C ALA A 9 5.19 18.10 19.31
N PRO A 10 5.40 18.97 18.31
CA PRO A 10 5.02 20.36 18.46
C PRO A 10 3.54 20.41 18.84
N ALA A 11 3.23 21.02 19.99
CA ALA A 11 1.85 21.21 20.41
C ALA A 11 1.09 21.90 19.28
N LYS A 12 -0.03 21.33 18.84
CA LYS A 12 -0.97 22.03 17.96
C LYS A 12 -1.20 23.44 18.54
N PRO A 13 -1.19 24.51 17.71
CA PRO A 13 -1.36 25.86 18.20
C PRO A 13 -2.61 25.93 19.08
N ALA A 14 -2.44 26.47 20.29
CA ALA A 14 -3.49 26.64 21.28
C ALA A 14 -4.46 27.73 20.80
N GLY A 15 -5.39 27.31 19.94
CA GLY A 15 -6.56 28.07 19.52
C GLY A 15 -7.60 27.04 19.12
N ALA A 16 -8.56 26.78 20.01
CA ALA A 16 -9.65 25.86 19.73
C ALA A 16 -10.57 26.49 18.68
N PHE A 17 -10.27 26.25 17.40
CA PHE A 17 -11.29 26.32 16.37
C PHE A 17 -12.40 25.32 16.72
N PRO A 18 -13.68 25.59 16.40
CA PRO A 18 -14.74 24.60 16.54
C PRO A 18 -14.32 23.31 15.83
N LEU A 19 -14.58 22.15 16.43
CA LEU A 19 -14.34 20.86 15.77
C LEU A 19 -15.06 20.89 14.42
N THR A 20 -14.31 20.70 13.34
CA THR A 20 -14.89 20.47 12.02
C THR A 20 -15.31 19.00 11.91
N GLU A 21 -16.16 18.66 10.94
CA GLU A 21 -16.51 17.26 10.67
C GLU A 21 -15.27 16.36 10.45
N GLN A 22 -14.15 16.96 10.01
CA GLN A 22 -12.88 16.26 9.81
C GLN A 22 -12.14 15.94 11.11
N ASP A 23 -12.46 16.64 12.22
CA ASP A 23 -11.87 16.42 13.54
C ASP A 23 -12.62 15.37 14.36
N LEU A 24 -13.86 15.05 13.96
CA LEU A 24 -14.68 14.03 14.59
C LEU A 24 -14.20 12.63 14.18
N ILE A 25 -14.08 11.72 15.14
CA ILE A 25 -13.70 10.33 14.84
C ILE A 25 -14.93 9.60 14.29
N PRO A 26 -14.89 9.05 13.07
CA PRO A 26 -15.95 8.18 12.59
C PRO A 26 -16.04 6.94 13.47
N VAL A 27 -17.24 6.56 13.94
CA VAL A 27 -17.44 5.40 14.81
C VAL A 27 -16.90 4.11 14.19
N ARG A 28 -16.93 4.00 12.85
CA ARG A 28 -16.24 2.92 12.13
C ARG A 28 -14.74 2.88 12.45
N MET A 29 -14.05 4.02 12.43
CA MET A 29 -12.61 4.08 12.78
C MET A 29 -12.36 3.72 14.25
N LEU A 30 -13.29 4.05 15.15
CA LEU A 30 -13.20 3.64 16.56
C LEU A 30 -13.31 2.12 16.73
N ASN A 31 -14.17 1.45 15.94
CA ASN A 31 -14.20 -0.01 15.87
C ASN A 31 -12.82 -0.56 15.47
N GLU A 32 -12.24 -0.05 14.40
CA GLU A 32 -10.94 -0.51 13.89
C GLU A 32 -9.81 -0.26 14.91
N PHE A 33 -9.85 0.86 15.64
CA PHE A 33 -8.92 1.15 16.74
C PHE A 33 -9.10 0.19 17.93
N ALA A 34 -10.33 -0.13 18.31
CA ALA A 34 -10.64 -1.12 19.35
C ALA A 34 -10.19 -2.53 18.94
N TYR A 35 -10.29 -2.86 17.64
CA TYR A 35 -9.75 -4.10 17.11
C TYR A 35 -8.22 -4.15 17.23
N CYS A 36 -7.55 -3.09 16.76
CA CYS A 36 -6.12 -2.90 16.85
C CYS A 36 -5.78 -1.39 16.80
N PRO A 37 -5.13 -0.82 17.83
CA PRO A 37 -4.81 0.61 17.87
C PRO A 37 -4.03 1.09 16.63
N ARG A 38 -3.13 0.24 16.13
CA ARG A 38 -2.35 0.50 14.92
C ARG A 38 -3.21 0.50 13.65
N LEU A 39 -4.21 -0.39 13.55
CA LEU A 39 -5.14 -0.43 12.41
C LEU A 39 -5.92 0.87 12.33
N GLY A 40 -6.55 1.31 13.42
CA GLY A 40 -7.27 2.58 13.48
C GLY A 40 -6.37 3.78 13.14
N TYR A 41 -5.12 3.78 13.59
CA TYR A 41 -4.14 4.81 13.23
C TYR A 41 -3.82 4.81 11.73
N LEU A 42 -3.53 3.66 11.14
CA LEU A 42 -3.20 3.55 9.72
C LEU A 42 -4.38 4.01 8.83
N GLU A 43 -5.60 3.59 9.15
CA GLU A 43 -6.79 3.93 8.34
C GLU A 43 -7.20 5.40 8.47
N TRP A 44 -7.25 5.93 9.70
CA TRP A 44 -7.75 7.28 9.92
C TRP A 44 -6.68 8.35 9.76
N VAL A 45 -5.53 8.18 10.40
CA VAL A 45 -4.44 9.18 10.41
C VAL A 45 -3.64 9.12 9.13
N GLN A 46 -3.18 7.92 8.73
CA GLN A 46 -2.36 7.78 7.51
C GLN A 46 -3.19 7.62 6.23
N GLY A 47 -4.49 7.40 6.34
CA GLY A 47 -5.38 7.23 5.18
C GLY A 47 -5.13 5.94 4.39
N GLU A 48 -4.52 4.94 5.01
CA GLU A 48 -4.24 3.65 4.38
C GLU A 48 -5.52 2.83 4.28
N TRP A 49 -5.79 2.27 3.11
CA TRP A 49 -6.97 1.44 2.88
C TRP A 49 -6.61 0.25 2.00
N ALA A 50 -6.99 -0.94 2.44
CA ALA A 50 -6.92 -2.15 1.63
C ALA A 50 -8.21 -2.95 1.80
N GLU A 51 -8.66 -3.58 0.72
CA GLU A 51 -9.83 -4.44 0.77
C GLU A 51 -9.38 -5.90 1.00
N ASN A 52 -9.88 -6.57 2.03
CA ASN A 52 -9.79 -8.03 2.14
C ASN A 52 -11.10 -8.69 1.69
N LEU A 53 -11.14 -10.03 1.68
CA LEU A 53 -12.36 -10.79 1.33
C LEU A 53 -13.56 -10.39 2.20
N GLU A 54 -13.33 -10.05 3.47
CA GLU A 54 -14.35 -9.65 4.44
C GLU A 54 -14.84 -8.20 4.20
N THR A 55 -13.95 -7.26 3.85
CA THR A 55 -14.27 -5.85 3.55
C THR A 55 -15.01 -5.69 2.22
N LYS A 56 -14.61 -6.47 1.18
CA LYS A 56 -15.31 -6.50 -0.11
C LYS A 56 -16.75 -6.96 0.06
N GLN A 57 -16.96 -7.98 0.87
CA GLN A 57 -18.29 -8.51 1.13
C GLN A 57 -19.15 -7.49 1.91
N GLY A 58 -18.62 -6.81 2.94
CA GLY A 58 -19.34 -5.77 3.68
C GLY A 58 -19.94 -4.67 2.78
N THR A 59 -19.14 -4.15 1.84
CA THR A 59 -19.53 -3.04 0.93
C THR A 59 -20.71 -3.40 0.00
N PHE A 60 -20.77 -4.65 -0.50
CA PHE A 60 -21.91 -5.12 -1.30
C PHE A 60 -23.21 -5.30 -0.47
N GLY A 61 -23.09 -5.43 0.86
CA GLY A 61 -24.23 -5.57 1.78
C GLY A 61 -24.93 -4.24 2.04
N HIS A 62 -24.17 -3.20 2.39
CA HIS A 62 -24.70 -1.84 2.54
C HIS A 62 -25.43 -1.38 1.27
N ARG A 63 -24.89 -1.70 0.08
CA ARG A 63 -25.53 -1.36 -1.20
C ARG A 63 -26.92 -1.99 -1.40
N ASN A 64 -27.22 -3.11 -0.73
CA ASN A 64 -28.56 -3.71 -0.75
C ASN A 64 -29.49 -3.12 0.32
N VAL A 65 -28.95 -2.57 1.41
CA VAL A 65 -29.70 -1.80 2.42
C VAL A 65 -30.02 -0.39 1.90
N ASP A 66 -29.14 0.18 1.08
CA ASP A 66 -29.30 1.48 0.40
C ASP A 66 -30.29 1.43 -0.80
N LYS A 67 -30.80 0.24 -1.18
CA LYS A 67 -31.85 0.14 -2.21
C LYS A 67 -33.21 0.41 -1.59
N PRO A 68 -34.01 1.37 -2.12
CA PRO A 68 -35.38 1.57 -1.70
C PRO A 68 -36.24 0.47 -2.32
N ASP A 69 -36.22 -0.74 -1.76
CA ASP A 69 -37.16 -1.79 -2.14
C ASP A 69 -38.09 -2.10 -0.97
N ARG A 70 -39.38 -1.80 -1.20
CA ARG A 70 -40.53 -2.24 -0.40
C ARG A 70 -40.49 -3.77 -0.37
N LYS A 71 -40.12 -4.37 0.75
CA LYS A 71 -40.62 -5.67 1.18
C LYS A 71 -40.37 -5.82 2.68
N ASN A 72 -41.49 -5.96 3.39
CA ASN A 72 -41.56 -6.27 4.81
C ASN A 72 -40.61 -7.42 5.15
N ILE A 73 -39.89 -7.26 6.26
CA ILE A 73 -39.25 -8.37 6.97
C ILE A 73 -40.38 -9.37 7.31
N PRO A 74 -40.26 -10.67 7.01
CA PRO A 74 -41.31 -11.62 7.37
C PRO A 74 -41.36 -11.71 8.90
N ALA A 75 -42.52 -11.40 9.48
CA ALA A 75 -42.84 -11.83 10.83
C ALA A 75 -42.87 -13.37 10.83
N VAL A 76 -42.12 -13.97 11.75
CA VAL A 76 -42.19 -15.40 12.02
C VAL A 76 -43.45 -15.62 12.85
N THR A 77 -44.45 -16.29 12.28
CA THR A 77 -45.51 -16.94 13.04
C THR A 77 -45.77 -18.31 12.43
N GLU A 78 -45.79 -19.32 13.29
CA GLU A 78 -46.02 -20.72 12.98
C GLU A 78 -47.49 -20.98 12.57
N ASP A 79 -47.62 -21.88 11.59
CA ASP A 79 -48.69 -22.86 11.35
C ASP A 79 -50.09 -22.52 10.77
N HIS A 80 -50.38 -23.31 9.71
CA HIS A 80 -51.66 -23.80 9.11
C HIS A 80 -52.53 -22.96 8.13
N GLU A 81 -52.43 -23.35 6.85
CA GLU A 81 -53.50 -23.76 5.90
C GLU A 81 -54.91 -23.13 5.95
N GLN A 82 -55.26 -22.30 4.95
CA GLN A 82 -56.28 -22.54 3.89
C GLN A 82 -56.76 -21.23 3.23
N ALA A 83 -57.05 -21.32 1.94
CA ALA A 83 -57.44 -20.22 1.06
C ALA A 83 -58.91 -19.79 1.22
N ALA A 84 -59.19 -18.49 1.07
CA ALA A 84 -60.18 -17.93 0.13
C ALA A 84 -60.50 -16.44 0.43
N SER A 85 -60.67 -15.67 -0.66
CA SER A 85 -61.55 -14.49 -0.84
C SER A 85 -61.60 -13.36 0.21
N ALA A 86 -61.21 -12.16 -0.23
CA ALA A 86 -61.77 -10.88 0.25
C ALA A 86 -63.31 -10.86 0.04
N PRO A 87 -64.13 -10.15 0.84
CA PRO A 87 -64.01 -8.69 1.00
C PRO A 87 -64.43 -8.10 2.38
N ASP A 88 -64.34 -6.77 2.42
CA ASP A 88 -65.03 -5.79 3.29
C ASP A 88 -64.45 -5.40 4.66
N GLU A 89 -63.93 -4.17 4.64
CA GLU A 89 -64.03 -3.10 5.63
C GLU A 89 -64.62 -3.46 7.00
N VAL A 90 -63.74 -3.51 8.01
CA VAL A 90 -64.09 -3.10 9.37
C VAL A 90 -62.97 -2.21 9.89
N GLU A 91 -63.33 -0.95 10.13
CA GLU A 91 -62.55 0.04 10.87
C GLU A 91 -62.23 -0.50 12.26
N ALA A 92 -61.02 -1.02 12.46
CA ALA A 92 -60.45 -1.20 13.78
C ALA A 92 -59.47 -0.05 14.02
N GLN A 93 -59.84 0.83 14.95
CA GLN A 93 -59.00 1.89 15.51
C GLN A 93 -57.72 1.28 16.09
N ASN A 94 -56.65 1.22 15.30
CA ASN A 94 -55.30 1.06 15.83
C ASN A 94 -54.78 2.45 16.20
N ASP A 95 -54.51 2.62 17.49
CA ASP A 95 -53.85 3.79 18.07
C ASP A 95 -52.54 4.10 17.29
N PRO A 96 -52.32 5.34 16.78
CA PRO A 96 -51.14 5.67 15.97
C PRO A 96 -49.80 5.65 16.72
N PHE A 97 -49.77 5.31 18.02
CA PHE A 97 -48.60 5.53 18.89
C PHE A 97 -47.73 4.30 19.23
N GLU A 98 -47.97 3.11 18.69
CA GLU A 98 -47.19 1.90 19.05
C GLU A 98 -46.47 1.18 17.90
N SER A 99 -46.29 1.80 16.73
CA SER A 99 -45.44 1.23 15.68
C SER A 99 -44.04 1.86 15.71
N PRO A 100 -42.95 1.09 15.89
CA PRO A 100 -41.60 1.66 15.88
C PRO A 100 -41.32 2.31 14.53
N ILE A 101 -40.95 3.60 14.56
CA ILE A 101 -40.57 4.32 13.35
C ILE A 101 -39.16 3.86 12.99
N HIS A 102 -39.01 3.29 11.80
CA HIS A 102 -37.72 2.87 11.26
C HIS A 102 -37.12 3.99 10.42
N ALA A 103 -36.10 4.67 10.94
CA ALA A 103 -35.30 5.60 10.15
C ALA A 103 -34.07 4.88 9.57
N ARG A 104 -33.78 5.11 8.29
CA ARG A 104 -32.64 4.48 7.58
C ARG A 104 -31.61 5.53 7.19
N SER A 105 -30.33 5.22 7.39
CA SER A 105 -29.18 6.03 6.94
C SER A 105 -29.20 7.49 7.42
N ILE A 106 -29.21 7.71 8.74
CA ILE A 106 -29.02 9.05 9.33
C ILE A 106 -27.55 9.23 9.71
N THR A 107 -26.97 10.39 9.41
CA THR A 107 -25.65 10.78 9.93
C THR A 107 -25.84 11.74 11.10
N LEU A 108 -25.29 11.37 12.26
CA LEU A 108 -25.33 12.16 13.49
C LEU A 108 -23.91 12.28 14.08
N SER A 109 -23.68 13.32 14.87
CA SER A 109 -22.45 13.53 15.64
C SER A 109 -22.74 13.78 17.12
N SER A 110 -21.74 13.50 17.97
CA SER A 110 -21.66 13.99 19.34
C SER A 110 -20.42 14.87 19.41
N ASP A 111 -20.56 16.18 19.59
CA ASP A 111 -19.41 17.08 19.75
C ASP A 111 -18.73 16.90 21.10
N GLU A 112 -19.49 16.53 22.15
CA GLU A 112 -18.99 16.25 23.49
C GLU A 112 -17.98 15.08 23.47
N ASP A 113 -18.38 13.95 22.87
CA ASP A 113 -17.50 12.80 22.67
C ASP A 113 -16.64 12.97 21.40
N GLY A 114 -16.86 14.03 20.61
CA GLY A 114 -16.38 14.31 19.24
C GLY A 114 -16.21 13.07 18.36
N ILE A 115 -17.32 12.39 18.13
CA ILE A 115 -17.47 11.23 17.25
C ILE A 115 -18.63 11.47 16.28
N LEU A 116 -18.59 10.81 15.12
CA LEU A 116 -19.67 10.84 14.14
C LEU A 116 -20.02 9.44 13.62
N ALA A 117 -21.29 9.20 13.31
CA ALA A 117 -21.73 7.91 12.78
C ALA A 117 -22.80 8.09 11.71
N LYS A 118 -22.68 7.28 10.65
CA LYS A 118 -23.81 6.94 9.78
C LYS A 118 -24.50 5.70 10.38
N LEU A 119 -25.72 5.87 10.85
CA LEU A 119 -26.55 4.81 11.44
C LEU A 119 -27.35 4.13 10.32
N ASP A 120 -27.12 2.84 10.10
CA ASP A 120 -27.78 2.09 9.02
C ASP A 120 -29.29 1.98 9.26
N LEU A 121 -29.68 1.59 10.48
CA LEU A 121 -31.07 1.47 10.91
C LEU A 121 -31.21 1.96 12.35
N LEU A 122 -32.25 2.76 12.57
CA LEU A 122 -32.64 3.26 13.87
C LEU A 122 -34.09 2.85 14.15
N GLU A 123 -34.31 2.16 15.26
CA GLU A 123 -35.64 1.82 15.76
C GLU A 123 -36.04 2.89 16.80
N LEU A 124 -37.11 3.64 16.52
CA LEU A 124 -37.60 4.73 17.37
C LEU A 124 -38.94 4.38 17.99
N SER A 125 -39.06 4.55 19.31
CA SER A 125 -40.33 4.48 20.05
C SER A 125 -40.42 5.68 21.00
N GLY A 126 -41.15 6.73 20.60
CA GLY A 126 -41.18 7.99 21.34
C GLY A 126 -39.80 8.65 21.44
N LYS A 127 -39.30 8.84 22.67
CA LYS A 127 -37.93 9.34 22.93
C LYS A 127 -36.88 8.24 22.92
N GLN A 128 -37.29 6.96 22.96
CA GLN A 128 -36.37 5.85 23.00
C GLN A 128 -35.85 5.55 21.59
N ALA A 129 -34.52 5.47 21.45
CA ALA A 129 -33.86 5.19 20.18
C ALA A 129 -32.85 4.05 20.33
N THR A 130 -33.01 3.03 19.49
CA THR A 130 -32.15 1.84 19.50
C THR A 130 -31.42 1.72 18.16
N PRO A 131 -30.08 1.89 18.12
CA PRO A 131 -29.31 1.71 16.91
C PRO A 131 -29.20 0.22 16.56
N VAL A 132 -29.35 -0.12 15.29
CA VAL A 132 -29.23 -1.49 14.78
C VAL A 132 -28.10 -1.57 13.76
N ASP A 133 -27.07 -2.34 14.07
CA ASP A 133 -25.90 -2.55 13.21
C ASP A 133 -25.94 -3.95 12.59
N TYR A 134 -25.72 -4.04 11.28
CA TYR A 134 -25.78 -5.30 10.55
C TYR A 134 -24.39 -5.89 10.37
N LYS A 135 -24.17 -7.11 10.89
CA LYS A 135 -22.94 -7.88 10.73
C LYS A 135 -23.18 -9.11 9.88
N ARG A 136 -22.28 -9.40 8.94
CA ARG A 136 -22.40 -10.58 8.08
C ARG A 136 -22.05 -11.89 8.80
N GLY A 137 -21.17 -11.84 9.80
CA GLY A 137 -20.72 -13.02 10.54
C GLY A 137 -21.84 -13.77 11.28
N ALA A 138 -21.49 -14.88 11.90
CA ALA A 138 -22.34 -15.51 12.90
C ALA A 138 -22.04 -14.91 14.29
N VAL A 139 -22.99 -15.02 15.21
CA VAL A 139 -22.78 -14.67 16.62
C VAL A 139 -21.53 -15.41 17.13
N PRO A 140 -20.53 -14.72 17.68
CA PRO A 140 -19.36 -15.37 18.24
C PRO A 140 -19.71 -16.20 19.48
N GLU A 141 -19.01 -17.32 19.67
CA GLU A 141 -19.15 -18.21 20.83
C GLU A 141 -18.42 -17.65 22.05
N ILE A 142 -18.81 -16.44 22.47
CA ILE A 142 -18.32 -15.77 23.67
C ILE A 142 -19.51 -15.35 24.54
N PRO A 143 -19.35 -15.27 25.88
CA PRO A 143 -20.45 -14.94 26.79
C PRO A 143 -21.20 -13.65 26.44
N GLU A 144 -20.49 -12.68 25.88
CA GLU A 144 -21.03 -11.35 25.58
C GLU A 144 -21.72 -11.27 24.22
N GLY A 145 -21.70 -12.34 23.42
CA GLY A 145 -22.43 -12.45 22.14
C GLY A 145 -21.94 -11.51 21.02
N ALA A 146 -20.93 -10.69 21.27
CA ALA A 146 -20.32 -9.79 20.30
C ALA A 146 -18.90 -9.41 20.72
N TRP A 147 -17.99 -9.25 19.76
CA TRP A 147 -16.62 -8.87 20.05
C TRP A 147 -16.56 -7.43 20.58
N GLU A 148 -15.57 -7.12 21.43
CA GLU A 148 -15.38 -5.76 21.99
C GLU A 148 -15.50 -4.65 20.94
N PRO A 149 -14.87 -4.73 19.74
CA PRO A 149 -14.96 -3.65 18.75
C PRO A 149 -16.39 -3.39 18.25
N GLU A 150 -17.22 -4.43 18.15
CA GLU A 150 -18.62 -4.33 17.73
C GLU A 150 -19.48 -3.72 18.84
N ARG A 151 -19.22 -4.11 20.10
CA ARG A 151 -19.89 -3.54 21.28
C ARG A 151 -19.55 -2.07 21.46
N VAL A 152 -18.28 -1.68 21.24
CA VAL A 152 -17.80 -0.29 21.27
C VAL A 152 -18.46 0.53 20.16
N GLN A 153 -18.58 -0.01 18.95
CA GLN A 153 -19.29 0.66 17.85
C GLN A 153 -20.75 0.96 18.19
N ILE A 154 -21.49 -0.04 18.68
CA ILE A 154 -22.88 0.14 19.11
C ILE A 154 -23.00 1.15 20.27
N CYS A 155 -22.11 1.06 21.25
CA CYS A 155 -22.11 1.98 22.37
C CYS A 155 -21.86 3.42 21.92
N ALA A 156 -20.89 3.65 21.02
CA ALA A 156 -20.60 4.96 20.45
C ALA A 156 -21.78 5.53 19.63
N GLN A 157 -22.48 4.68 18.87
CA GLN A 157 -23.73 5.07 18.20
C GLN A 157 -24.82 5.50 19.21
N GLY A 158 -24.98 4.77 20.31
CA GLY A 158 -25.92 5.15 21.37
C GLY A 158 -25.52 6.43 22.12
N LEU A 159 -24.22 6.69 22.32
CA LEU A 159 -23.74 7.98 22.87
C LEU A 159 -24.09 9.15 21.93
N ILE A 160 -23.95 8.97 20.62
CA ILE A 160 -24.38 9.95 19.63
C ILE A 160 -25.89 10.21 19.73
N LEU A 161 -26.71 9.17 19.85
CA LEU A 161 -28.15 9.33 20.04
C LEU A 161 -28.48 10.09 21.34
N ARG A 162 -27.81 9.76 22.45
CA ARG A 162 -27.96 10.49 23.73
C ARG A 162 -27.61 11.97 23.59
N ALA A 163 -26.52 12.30 22.90
CA ALA A 163 -26.10 13.68 22.64
C ALA A 163 -27.11 14.46 21.77
N ASN A 164 -27.89 13.77 20.94
CA ASN A 164 -28.93 14.35 20.10
C ASN A 164 -30.33 14.32 20.75
N GLY A 165 -30.41 14.09 22.07
CA GLY A 165 -31.64 14.20 22.85
C GLY A 165 -32.53 12.95 22.90
N TYR A 166 -32.04 11.81 22.41
CA TYR A 166 -32.73 10.53 22.51
C TYR A 166 -32.35 9.75 23.78
N GLU A 167 -33.26 8.94 24.29
CA GLU A 167 -32.99 7.97 25.35
C GLU A 167 -32.52 6.65 24.73
N CYS A 168 -31.26 6.28 24.93
CA CYS A 168 -30.68 5.05 24.39
C CYS A 168 -30.04 4.23 25.51
N THR A 169 -30.67 3.13 25.92
CA THR A 169 -30.19 2.23 26.99
C THR A 169 -29.49 0.99 26.45
N GLU A 170 -29.76 0.64 25.19
CA GLU A 170 -29.24 -0.55 24.52
C GLU A 170 -29.14 -0.31 23.00
N GLY A 171 -28.35 -1.14 22.33
CA GLY A 171 -28.32 -1.23 20.87
C GLY A 171 -28.33 -2.68 20.42
N VAL A 172 -28.54 -2.92 19.13
CA VAL A 172 -28.69 -4.27 18.59
C VAL A 172 -27.68 -4.55 17.49
N ILE A 173 -27.06 -5.71 17.55
CA ILE A 173 -26.27 -6.26 16.44
C ILE A 173 -27.08 -7.37 15.79
N TYR A 174 -27.37 -7.22 14.50
CA TYR A 174 -28.02 -8.25 13.70
C TYR A 174 -26.98 -9.05 12.89
N TYR A 175 -26.78 -10.32 13.25
CA TYR A 175 -25.88 -11.22 12.54
C TYR A 175 -26.63 -11.95 11.42
N ILE A 176 -26.28 -11.65 10.17
CA ILE A 176 -26.95 -12.15 8.97
C ILE A 176 -26.74 -13.67 8.79
N ALA A 177 -25.52 -14.18 9.01
CA ALA A 177 -25.24 -15.61 8.81
C ALA A 177 -26.02 -16.50 9.79
N SER A 178 -26.14 -16.08 11.05
CA SER A 178 -26.92 -16.81 12.06
C SER A 178 -28.38 -16.35 12.16
N ARG A 179 -28.78 -15.27 11.47
CA ARG A 179 -30.08 -14.59 11.58
C ARG A 179 -30.49 -14.30 13.03
N ARG A 180 -29.53 -13.91 13.86
CA ARG A 180 -29.73 -13.65 15.30
C ARG A 180 -29.56 -12.17 15.62
N ARG A 181 -30.44 -11.65 16.47
CA ARG A 181 -30.32 -10.35 17.11
C ARG A 181 -29.62 -10.53 18.45
N VAL A 182 -28.56 -9.75 18.68
CA VAL A 182 -27.87 -9.68 19.96
C VAL A 182 -28.07 -8.28 20.52
N VAL A 183 -28.73 -8.20 21.67
CA VAL A 183 -28.94 -6.93 22.38
C VAL A 183 -27.69 -6.63 23.20
N ILE A 184 -27.15 -5.42 23.05
CA ILE A 184 -25.96 -4.93 23.75
C ILE A 184 -26.42 -3.82 24.70
N PRO A 185 -26.50 -4.09 26.01
CA PRO A 185 -26.80 -3.06 27.00
C PRO A 185 -25.68 -2.03 27.07
N LEU A 186 -26.02 -0.73 27.04
CA LEU A 186 -25.07 0.37 27.22
C LEU A 186 -24.81 0.60 28.72
N THR A 187 -24.15 -0.37 29.34
CA THR A 187 -23.76 -0.29 30.76
C THR A 187 -22.72 0.81 30.98
N GLU A 188 -22.64 1.35 32.20
CA GLU A 188 -21.61 2.33 32.59
C GLU A 188 -20.19 1.83 32.30
N GLY A 189 -19.93 0.53 32.47
CA GLY A 189 -18.63 -0.06 32.12
C GLY A 189 -18.32 0.02 30.63
N LEU A 190 -19.28 -0.28 29.76
CA LEU A 190 -19.09 -0.19 28.30
C LEU A 190 -18.98 1.26 27.83
N VAL A 191 -19.74 2.18 28.43
CA VAL A 191 -19.65 3.62 28.16
C VAL A 191 -18.27 4.16 28.54
N SER A 192 -17.80 3.83 29.75
CA SER A 192 -16.47 4.22 30.24
C SER A 192 -15.37 3.68 29.32
N ARG A 193 -15.44 2.39 28.94
CA ARG A 193 -14.49 1.77 28.01
C ARG A 193 -14.52 2.42 26.62
N THR A 194 -15.70 2.75 26.10
CA THR A 194 -15.85 3.43 24.80
C THR A 194 -15.21 4.82 24.82
N ARG A 195 -15.44 5.60 25.88
CA ARG A 195 -14.82 6.92 26.06
C ARG A 195 -13.31 6.84 26.27
N GLU A 196 -12.83 5.83 26.98
CA GLU A 196 -11.40 5.56 27.13
C GLU A 196 -10.75 5.31 25.75
N LEU A 197 -11.35 4.46 24.90
CA LEU A 197 -10.85 4.19 23.56
C LEU A 197 -10.86 5.44 22.67
N ILE A 198 -11.90 6.28 22.76
CA ILE A 198 -11.94 7.58 22.07
C ILE A 198 -10.76 8.45 22.51
N ALA A 199 -10.52 8.56 23.82
CA ALA A 199 -9.42 9.35 24.36
C ALA A 199 -8.05 8.81 23.91
N GLN A 200 -7.85 7.49 23.97
CA GLN A 200 -6.63 6.83 23.48
C GLN A 200 -6.41 7.06 21.98
N PHE A 201 -7.46 6.96 21.18
CA PHE A 201 -7.37 7.16 19.73
C PHE A 201 -7.01 8.61 19.40
N ARG A 202 -7.63 9.58 20.06
CA ARG A 202 -7.26 11.00 19.92
C ARG A 202 -5.82 11.27 20.32
N ALA A 203 -5.38 10.72 21.45
CA ALA A 203 -4.01 10.87 21.93
C ALA A 203 -3.01 10.30 20.92
N ALA A 204 -3.29 9.11 20.37
CA ALA A 204 -2.46 8.50 19.34
C ALA A 204 -2.38 9.40 18.09
N ALA A 205 -3.52 9.83 17.54
CA ALA A 205 -3.58 10.70 16.36
C ALA A 205 -2.89 12.05 16.59
N ALA A 206 -3.04 12.65 17.77
CA ALA A 206 -2.39 13.92 18.10
C ALA A 206 -0.87 13.79 18.29
N SER A 207 -0.38 12.64 18.76
CA SER A 207 1.05 12.42 18.97
C SER A 207 1.86 12.33 17.67
N GLY A 208 1.23 11.94 16.57
CA GLY A 208 1.92 11.61 15.31
C GLY A 208 2.79 10.35 15.40
N ILE A 209 2.72 9.60 16.50
CA ILE A 209 3.45 8.36 16.73
C ILE A 209 2.50 7.19 16.47
N CYS A 210 2.84 6.37 15.48
CA CYS A 210 2.05 5.19 15.15
C CYS A 210 2.14 4.16 16.30
N PRO A 211 1.02 3.62 16.82
CA PRO A 211 1.05 2.56 17.81
C PRO A 211 1.86 1.35 17.33
N PRO A 212 2.57 0.64 18.23
CA PRO A 212 3.41 -0.50 17.84
C PRO A 212 2.57 -1.62 17.21
N PRO A 213 3.15 -2.41 16.30
CA PRO A 213 2.49 -3.60 15.78
C PRO A 213 2.24 -4.63 16.88
N MET A 214 1.13 -5.36 16.78
CA MET A 214 0.85 -6.45 17.72
C MET A 214 1.84 -7.60 17.54
N GLU A 215 2.26 -8.21 18.65
CA GLU A 215 3.12 -9.40 18.68
C GLU A 215 2.28 -10.67 18.62
N ASP A 216 2.60 -11.55 17.66
CA ASP A 216 1.95 -12.85 17.36
C ASP A 216 0.42 -12.89 17.50
N SER A 217 -0.26 -11.76 17.25
CA SER A 217 -1.70 -11.69 17.49
C SER A 217 -2.47 -12.54 16.48
N PRO A 218 -3.48 -13.33 16.91
CA PRO A 218 -4.36 -14.08 16.02
C PRO A 218 -5.31 -13.17 15.22
N LYS A 219 -5.31 -11.87 15.52
CA LYS A 219 -6.03 -10.83 14.75
C LYS A 219 -5.32 -10.51 13.44
N CYS A 220 -3.98 -10.46 13.43
CA CYS A 220 -3.19 -10.00 12.29
C CYS A 220 -3.49 -10.73 10.97
N PRO A 221 -3.61 -12.07 10.90
CA PRO A 221 -3.89 -12.78 9.64
C PRO A 221 -5.22 -12.40 8.97
N ARG A 222 -6.19 -11.89 9.75
CA ARG A 222 -7.51 -11.45 9.24
C ARG A 222 -7.57 -9.95 8.96
N CYS A 223 -6.57 -9.20 9.40
CA CYS A 223 -6.51 -7.75 9.21
C CYS A 223 -6.34 -7.39 7.72
N SER A 224 -7.17 -6.47 7.22
CA SER A 224 -7.12 -5.95 5.85
C SER A 224 -5.77 -5.30 5.53
N LEU A 225 -5.20 -4.58 6.49
CA LEU A 225 -3.95 -3.86 6.34
C LEU A 225 -2.72 -4.68 6.70
N VAL A 226 -2.81 -6.00 6.89
CA VAL A 226 -1.66 -6.77 7.40
C VAL A 226 -0.40 -6.66 6.55
N GLY A 227 -0.53 -6.56 5.22
CA GLY A 227 0.63 -6.32 4.36
C GLY A 227 1.09 -4.86 4.26
N ILE A 228 0.30 -3.91 4.74
CA ILE A 228 0.72 -2.51 4.87
C ILE A 228 1.41 -2.32 6.24
N CYS A 229 0.82 -2.94 7.27
CA CYS A 229 1.30 -2.93 8.63
C CYS A 229 2.64 -3.67 8.79
N LEU A 230 2.78 -4.84 8.15
CA LEU A 230 3.93 -5.76 8.24
C LEU A 230 4.33 -6.05 9.71
N PRO A 231 3.39 -6.53 10.55
CA PRO A 231 3.62 -6.62 11.99
C PRO A 231 4.74 -7.60 12.34
N ASP A 232 4.75 -8.78 11.72
CA ASP A 232 5.74 -9.82 12.00
C ASP A 232 7.14 -9.41 11.49
N GLU A 233 7.23 -8.77 10.32
CA GLU A 233 8.50 -8.24 9.80
C GLU A 233 9.05 -7.10 10.66
N THR A 234 8.19 -6.18 11.09
CA THR A 234 8.58 -5.04 11.93
C THR A 234 9.07 -5.54 13.28
N ASN A 235 8.32 -6.45 13.93
CA ASN A 235 8.72 -7.06 15.21
C ASN A 235 10.01 -7.87 15.07
N LEU A 236 10.17 -8.67 14.01
CA LEU A 236 11.41 -9.42 13.78
C LEU A 236 12.64 -8.49 13.71
N LEU A 237 12.53 -7.38 12.97
CA LEU A 237 13.63 -6.42 12.84
C LEU A 237 13.89 -5.63 14.12
N LEU A 238 12.87 -5.38 14.92
CA LEU A 238 13.01 -4.80 16.26
C LEU A 238 13.76 -5.73 17.21
N HIS A 239 13.37 -7.01 17.27
CA HIS A 239 13.98 -7.99 18.19
C HIS A 239 15.35 -8.51 17.75
N GLN A 240 15.67 -8.53 16.44
CA GLN A 240 16.99 -8.97 15.96
C GLN A 240 18.16 -8.15 16.53
N LEU A 241 17.94 -6.92 17.00
CA LEU A 241 18.96 -6.15 17.72
C LEU A 241 19.17 -6.58 19.17
N GLU A 242 18.15 -7.10 19.85
CA GLU A 242 18.28 -7.56 21.25
C GLU A 242 19.28 -8.72 21.35
N PHE A 243 19.42 -9.52 20.28
CA PHE A 243 20.36 -10.63 20.19
C PHE A 243 21.80 -10.24 19.78
N LEU A 244 22.04 -9.01 19.30
CA LEU A 244 23.37 -8.54 18.87
C LEU A 244 24.12 -7.76 19.96
N ASP A 245 23.40 -7.17 20.93
CA ASP A 245 23.96 -6.37 22.04
C ASP A 245 24.33 -7.19 23.30
N GLY A 246 24.34 -8.53 23.22
CA GLY A 246 24.84 -9.40 24.31
C GLY A 246 23.98 -9.45 25.57
N GLY A 247 22.73 -8.96 25.51
CA GLY A 247 21.76 -9.12 26.60
C GLY A 247 21.19 -10.55 26.64
N GLU A 248 20.93 -11.07 27.84
CA GLU A 248 20.21 -12.33 27.98
C GLU A 248 18.84 -12.21 27.29
N PRO A 249 18.43 -13.24 26.52
CA PRO A 249 17.14 -13.24 25.85
C PRO A 249 16.03 -13.10 26.88
N ARG A 250 15.07 -12.19 26.63
CA ARG A 250 13.79 -12.21 27.33
C ARG A 250 13.01 -13.46 26.87
N THR A 251 13.32 -14.60 27.47
CA THR A 251 12.77 -15.93 27.13
C THR A 251 11.38 -16.19 27.70
N GLU A 252 10.54 -15.18 27.88
CA GLU A 252 9.13 -15.40 28.17
C GLU A 252 8.31 -15.06 26.93
N GLY A 253 8.07 -16.06 26.08
CA GLY A 253 7.07 -16.03 25.01
C GLY A 253 7.58 -15.77 23.58
N PHE A 254 8.79 -15.24 23.38
CA PHE A 254 9.31 -14.99 22.02
C PHE A 254 10.15 -16.16 21.51
N SER A 255 9.54 -17.05 20.72
CA SER A 255 10.28 -17.94 19.84
C SER A 255 10.54 -17.19 18.52
N PRO A 256 11.80 -17.11 18.01
CA PRO A 256 12.08 -16.59 16.69
C PRO A 256 11.62 -17.59 15.63
N ALA A 257 10.31 -17.87 15.58
CA ALA A 257 9.69 -18.52 14.46
C ALA A 257 9.80 -17.59 13.25
N ALA A 258 10.06 -18.16 12.07
CA ALA A 258 10.04 -17.38 10.84
C ALA A 258 8.74 -16.55 10.76
N PRO A 259 8.81 -15.27 10.34
CA PRO A 259 7.63 -14.41 10.30
C PRO A 259 6.52 -15.13 9.54
N ARG A 260 5.30 -15.11 10.09
CA ARG A 260 4.18 -15.82 9.47
C ARG A 260 3.99 -15.21 8.09
N LYS A 261 3.55 -16.04 7.14
CA LYS A 261 3.24 -15.55 5.79
C LYS A 261 1.92 -14.77 5.83
N LEU A 262 1.98 -13.55 6.35
CA LEU A 262 0.86 -12.63 6.42
C LEU A 262 0.78 -11.82 5.13
N LEU A 263 0.62 -12.50 4.00
CA LEU A 263 0.45 -11.80 2.72
C LEU A 263 -1.02 -11.39 2.57
N PRO A 264 -1.34 -10.10 2.37
CA PRO A 264 -2.57 -9.77 1.67
C PRO A 264 -2.49 -10.41 0.27
N ALA A 265 -3.65 -10.80 -0.26
CA ALA A 265 -3.76 -11.44 -1.56
C ALA A 265 -2.98 -10.65 -2.64
N ARG A 266 -2.33 -11.37 -3.57
CA ARG A 266 -1.60 -10.75 -4.69
C ARG A 266 -2.44 -9.63 -5.31
N HIS A 267 -1.83 -8.46 -5.52
CA HIS A 267 -2.43 -7.44 -6.38
C HIS A 267 -2.48 -8.00 -7.80
N ASN A 268 -3.66 -8.50 -8.19
CA ASN A 268 -3.89 -9.06 -9.52
C ASN A 268 -4.00 -7.96 -10.60
N ALA A 269 -4.04 -6.70 -10.18
CA ALA A 269 -4.08 -5.56 -11.09
C ALA A 269 -2.72 -5.35 -11.77
N LEU A 270 -2.73 -5.23 -13.10
CA LEU A 270 -1.53 -5.15 -13.93
C LEU A 270 -1.42 -3.78 -14.63
N PRO A 271 -0.19 -3.35 -14.98
CA PRO A 271 0.00 -2.15 -15.76
C PRO A 271 -0.58 -2.29 -17.18
N MET A 272 -1.34 -1.29 -17.60
CA MET A 272 -1.85 -1.19 -18.96
C MET A 272 -0.92 -0.30 -19.79
N TYR A 273 -0.28 -0.86 -20.82
CA TYR A 273 0.64 -0.13 -21.70
C TYR A 273 -0.01 0.24 -23.04
N ILE A 274 -0.07 1.53 -23.37
CA ILE A 274 -0.64 2.06 -24.62
C ILE A 274 0.45 2.71 -25.46
N GLN A 275 0.80 2.06 -26.58
CA GLN A 275 1.86 2.51 -27.49
C GLN A 275 1.34 3.16 -28.79
N HIS A 276 0.07 2.91 -29.13
CA HIS A 276 -0.53 3.43 -30.37
C HIS A 276 -0.74 4.93 -30.32
N GLN A 277 -0.11 5.66 -31.24
CA GLN A 277 -0.25 7.11 -31.35
C GLN A 277 -1.66 7.47 -31.83
N GLY A 278 -2.26 8.50 -31.24
CA GLY A 278 -3.64 8.91 -31.50
C GLY A 278 -4.71 7.99 -30.91
N ALA A 279 -4.32 7.03 -30.05
CA ALA A 279 -5.29 6.25 -29.30
C ALA A 279 -6.07 7.13 -28.31
N PHE A 280 -7.35 6.85 -28.13
CA PHE A 280 -8.25 7.55 -27.22
C PHE A 280 -8.69 6.62 -26.09
N ILE A 281 -8.40 7.03 -24.85
CA ILE A 281 -8.75 6.30 -23.63
C ILE A 281 -10.05 6.87 -23.04
N GLY A 282 -11.05 6.01 -22.89
CA GLY A 282 -12.34 6.33 -22.29
C GLY A 282 -12.72 5.40 -21.13
N LYS A 283 -13.89 5.64 -20.55
CA LYS A 283 -14.50 4.79 -19.52
C LYS A 283 -15.93 4.44 -19.93
N SER A 284 -16.27 3.16 -19.84
CA SER A 284 -17.62 2.65 -20.07
C SER A 284 -17.96 1.67 -18.94
N GLY A 285 -18.97 2.00 -18.13
CA GLY A 285 -19.24 1.26 -16.89
C GLY A 285 -18.00 1.18 -16.00
N ASP A 286 -17.67 -0.01 -15.52
CA ASP A 286 -16.48 -0.26 -14.68
C ASP A 286 -15.24 -0.69 -15.50
N ARG A 287 -15.14 -0.24 -16.76
CA ARG A 287 -14.08 -0.63 -17.70
C ARG A 287 -13.38 0.59 -18.32
N VAL A 288 -12.07 0.47 -18.52
CA VAL A 288 -11.27 1.38 -19.35
C VAL A 288 -11.33 0.88 -20.79
N THR A 289 -11.65 1.75 -21.74
CA THR A 289 -11.72 1.44 -23.17
C THR A 289 -10.64 2.20 -23.94
N VAL A 290 -10.06 1.56 -24.95
CA VAL A 290 -9.06 2.16 -25.84
C VAL A 290 -9.57 2.07 -27.26
N LYS A 291 -9.65 3.22 -27.95
CA LYS A 291 -10.12 3.31 -29.33
C LYS A 291 -9.07 3.96 -30.22
N LEU A 292 -9.01 3.54 -31.48
CA LEU A 292 -8.21 4.20 -32.51
C LEU A 292 -9.08 4.36 -33.76
N LYS A 293 -9.24 5.61 -34.24
CA LYS A 293 -10.12 5.94 -35.39
C LYS A 293 -11.51 5.27 -35.28
N SER A 294 -12.15 5.42 -34.11
CA SER A 294 -13.46 4.83 -33.76
C SER A 294 -13.52 3.29 -33.62
N LYS A 295 -12.45 2.56 -33.93
CA LYS A 295 -12.36 1.11 -33.66
C LYS A 295 -11.87 0.86 -32.23
N GLU A 296 -12.58 0.02 -31.49
CA GLU A 296 -12.13 -0.43 -30.17
C GLU A 296 -10.94 -1.39 -30.32
N LEU A 297 -9.84 -1.07 -29.65
CA LEU A 297 -8.63 -1.90 -29.60
C LEU A 297 -8.60 -2.79 -28.36
N ALA A 298 -9.08 -2.27 -27.22
CA ALA A 298 -9.08 -2.98 -25.95
C ALA A 298 -10.15 -2.43 -25.00
N SER A 299 -10.65 -3.31 -24.12
CA SER A 299 -11.56 -2.97 -23.03
C SER A 299 -11.21 -3.83 -21.82
N VAL A 300 -10.78 -3.20 -20.72
CA VAL A 300 -10.25 -3.88 -19.51
C VAL A 300 -11.01 -3.39 -18.28
N ARG A 301 -11.28 -4.27 -17.30
CA ARG A 301 -11.96 -3.87 -16.05
C ARG A 301 -11.04 -2.97 -15.23
N LEU A 302 -11.59 -1.91 -14.64
CA LEU A 302 -10.82 -0.97 -13.82
C LEU A 302 -10.14 -1.67 -12.63
N LEU A 303 -10.79 -2.67 -12.02
CA LEU A 303 -10.23 -3.45 -10.91
C LEU A 303 -8.96 -4.24 -11.29
N ASP A 304 -8.75 -4.52 -12.58
CA ASP A 304 -7.58 -5.26 -13.08
C ASP A 304 -6.45 -4.32 -13.53
N VAL A 305 -6.60 -2.99 -13.41
CA VAL A 305 -5.61 -2.01 -13.89
C VAL A 305 -4.92 -1.37 -12.68
N SER A 306 -3.61 -1.59 -12.56
CA SER A 306 -2.82 -0.97 -11.48
C SER A 306 -2.29 0.42 -11.85
N GLN A 307 -2.05 0.66 -13.14
CA GLN A 307 -1.57 1.92 -13.69
C GLN A 307 -1.83 1.97 -15.20
N VAL A 308 -1.96 3.18 -15.76
CA VAL A 308 -2.12 3.40 -17.20
C VAL A 308 -0.88 4.09 -17.74
N CYS A 309 -0.04 3.34 -18.45
CA CYS A 309 1.21 3.80 -19.04
C CYS A 309 1.00 4.20 -20.52
N VAL A 310 1.12 5.49 -20.83
CA VAL A 310 0.96 6.01 -22.18
C VAL A 310 2.27 6.46 -22.79
N PHE A 311 2.52 6.08 -24.04
CA PHE A 311 3.72 6.48 -24.78
C PHE A 311 3.36 7.49 -25.86
N GLY A 312 4.00 8.66 -25.83
CA GLY A 312 3.83 9.70 -26.84
C GLY A 312 2.44 10.32 -26.80
N ASN A 313 1.81 10.47 -27.96
CA ASN A 313 0.54 11.17 -28.11
C ASN A 313 -0.65 10.21 -27.94
N VAL A 314 -1.18 10.14 -26.73
CA VAL A 314 -2.40 9.39 -26.38
C VAL A 314 -3.41 10.36 -25.74
N MET A 315 -4.67 10.27 -26.16
CA MET A 315 -5.75 11.14 -25.72
C MET A 315 -6.60 10.46 -24.64
N PHE A 316 -7.24 11.27 -23.79
CA PHE A 316 -8.11 10.81 -22.72
C PHE A 316 -9.44 11.56 -22.70
N SER A 317 -10.52 10.91 -22.26
CA SER A 317 -11.71 11.62 -21.83
C SER A 317 -11.54 12.17 -20.40
N ALA A 318 -12.15 13.32 -20.11
CA ALA A 318 -12.13 13.90 -18.76
C ALA A 318 -12.70 12.94 -17.70
N HIS A 319 -13.73 12.18 -18.06
CA HIS A 319 -14.33 11.16 -17.21
C HIS A 319 -13.35 10.01 -16.88
N ALA A 320 -12.55 9.57 -17.86
CA ALA A 320 -11.53 8.55 -17.61
C ALA A 320 -10.46 9.05 -16.64
N ILE A 321 -9.96 10.28 -16.80
CA ILE A 321 -8.97 10.87 -15.88
C ILE A 321 -9.54 10.98 -14.47
N LYS A 322 -10.76 11.51 -14.32
CA LYS A 322 -11.44 11.63 -13.02
C LYS A 322 -11.56 10.28 -12.33
N GLU A 323 -12.00 9.24 -13.03
CA GLU A 323 -12.19 7.91 -12.45
C GLU A 323 -10.88 7.22 -12.08
N LEU A 324 -9.85 7.34 -12.92
CA LEU A 324 -8.52 6.79 -12.63
C LEU A 324 -7.92 7.46 -11.38
N THR A 325 -8.00 8.79 -11.28
CA THR A 325 -7.48 9.53 -10.13
C THR A 325 -8.26 9.28 -8.84
N LEU A 326 -9.61 9.21 -8.90
CA LEU A 326 -10.44 8.87 -7.74
C LEU A 326 -10.17 7.46 -7.19
N ARG A 327 -9.76 6.53 -8.05
CA ARG A 327 -9.43 5.15 -7.67
C ARG A 327 -7.96 4.94 -7.35
N ASN A 328 -7.16 6.01 -7.30
CA ASN A 328 -5.70 5.94 -7.12
C ASN A 328 -4.98 5.07 -8.17
N VAL A 329 -5.50 5.02 -9.41
CA VAL A 329 -4.84 4.39 -10.56
C VAL A 329 -4.04 5.47 -11.30
N PRO A 330 -2.70 5.54 -11.15
CA PRO A 330 -1.90 6.60 -11.76
C PRO A 330 -1.88 6.50 -13.28
N ILE A 331 -1.88 7.66 -13.94
CA ILE A 331 -1.59 7.78 -15.37
C ILE A 331 -0.11 8.16 -15.51
N VAL A 332 0.66 7.29 -16.12
CA VAL A 332 2.10 7.45 -16.33
C VAL A 332 2.35 7.91 -17.75
N HIS A 333 3.02 9.06 -17.90
CA HIS A 333 3.35 9.63 -19.20
C HIS A 333 4.80 9.34 -19.54
N LEU A 334 4.99 8.66 -20.66
CA LEU A 334 6.29 8.34 -21.22
C LEU A 334 6.45 9.01 -22.59
N THR A 335 7.67 9.46 -22.88
CA THR A 335 8.03 9.91 -24.23
C THR A 335 7.91 8.78 -25.25
N TYR A 336 7.98 9.09 -26.55
CA TYR A 336 8.04 8.05 -27.58
C TYR A 336 9.21 7.08 -27.39
N GLY A 337 10.34 7.54 -26.84
CA GLY A 337 11.50 6.69 -26.51
C GLY A 337 11.39 5.96 -25.16
N GLY A 338 10.27 6.08 -24.44
CA GLY A 338 10.05 5.38 -23.17
C GLY A 338 10.61 6.05 -21.93
N TRP A 339 11.04 7.30 -22.02
CA TRP A 339 11.41 8.07 -20.84
C TRP A 339 10.18 8.49 -20.05
N PHE A 340 10.12 8.08 -18.80
CA PHE A 340 9.15 8.57 -17.82
C PHE A 340 9.45 10.03 -17.45
N HIS A 341 8.47 10.92 -17.60
CA HIS A 341 8.67 12.36 -17.31
C HIS A 341 7.54 13.01 -16.52
N SER A 342 6.35 12.41 -16.46
CA SER A 342 5.28 12.91 -15.60
C SER A 342 4.28 11.82 -15.21
N MET A 343 3.55 12.10 -14.14
CA MET A 343 2.51 11.23 -13.61
C MET A 343 1.29 12.09 -13.24
N THR A 344 0.09 11.62 -13.57
CA THR A 344 -1.17 12.22 -13.12
C THR A 344 -1.80 11.32 -12.07
N THR A 345 -2.01 11.85 -10.86
CA THR A 345 -2.59 11.15 -9.72
C THR A 345 -3.69 11.99 -9.08
N GLY A 346 -4.45 11.38 -8.16
CA GLY A 346 -5.25 12.13 -7.21
C GLY A 346 -4.38 12.96 -6.24
N LEU A 347 -5.00 13.49 -5.20
CA LEU A 347 -4.30 14.16 -4.11
C LEU A 347 -3.25 13.23 -3.50
N SER A 348 -2.16 13.82 -3.00
CA SER A 348 -1.07 13.05 -2.40
C SER A 348 -1.55 12.25 -1.19
N HIS A 349 -0.83 11.18 -0.88
CA HIS A 349 -1.10 10.33 0.28
C HIS A 349 -1.18 11.14 1.58
N LYS A 350 -2.01 10.69 2.52
CA LYS A 350 -2.30 11.41 3.78
C LYS A 350 -1.21 11.30 4.83
N ASN A 351 -0.26 10.37 4.68
CA ASN A 351 0.90 10.20 5.57
C ASN A 351 1.89 11.38 5.46
N VAL A 352 1.51 12.52 6.04
CA VAL A 352 2.32 13.75 6.06
C VAL A 352 3.48 13.60 7.04
N GLU A 353 3.31 12.82 8.10
CA GLU A 353 4.31 12.53 9.14
C GLU A 353 5.56 11.91 8.52
N LEU A 354 5.38 10.94 7.62
CA LEU A 354 6.47 10.33 6.87
C LEU A 354 7.24 11.37 6.05
N ARG A 355 6.55 12.28 5.34
CA ARG A 355 7.22 13.33 4.57
C ARG A 355 7.99 14.27 5.48
N ILE A 356 7.42 14.69 6.61
CA ILE A 356 8.13 15.55 7.57
C ILE A 356 9.44 14.88 8.00
N GLN A 357 9.41 13.58 8.33
CA GLN A 357 10.63 12.86 8.72
C GLN A 357 11.60 12.65 7.56
N GLN A 358 11.11 12.36 6.36
CA GLN A 358 11.93 12.27 5.15
C GLN A 358 12.74 13.56 4.95
N TYR A 359 12.09 14.72 5.05
CA TYR A 359 12.73 16.01 4.87
C TYR A 359 13.78 16.28 5.95
N ARG A 360 13.48 15.96 7.21
CA ARG A 360 14.44 16.09 8.32
C ARG A 360 15.67 15.20 8.16
N VAL A 361 15.47 13.94 7.76
CA VAL A 361 16.58 12.98 7.57
C VAL A 361 17.41 13.36 6.35
N ALA A 362 16.78 13.82 5.26
CA ALA A 362 17.46 14.32 4.08
C ALA A 362 18.33 15.56 4.36
N ASP A 363 17.90 16.41 5.30
CA ASP A 363 18.67 17.60 5.73
C ASP A 363 19.83 17.24 6.67
N ASN A 364 19.85 16.04 7.27
CA ASN A 364 20.93 15.56 8.13
C ASN A 364 21.95 14.73 7.33
N PRO A 365 23.19 15.22 7.11
CA PRO A 365 24.18 14.51 6.29
C PRO A 365 24.57 13.13 6.84
N GLY A 366 24.66 12.98 8.16
CA GLY A 366 25.04 11.72 8.80
C GLY A 366 23.95 10.65 8.66
N ALA A 367 22.69 11.05 8.89
CA ALA A 367 21.55 10.15 8.74
C ALA A 367 21.33 9.75 7.27
N SER A 368 21.42 10.71 6.34
CA SER A 368 21.36 10.45 4.91
C SER A 368 22.48 9.51 4.44
N LEU A 369 23.71 9.73 4.91
CA LEU A 369 24.85 8.85 4.58
C LEU A 369 24.62 7.42 5.09
N SER A 370 24.04 7.25 6.28
CA SER A 370 23.74 5.93 6.84
C SER A 370 22.81 5.13 5.93
N ILE A 371 21.72 5.75 5.45
CA ILE A 371 20.78 5.11 4.51
C ILE A 371 21.48 4.83 3.17
N ALA A 372 22.18 5.83 2.62
CA ALA A 372 22.88 5.71 1.34
C ALA A 372 23.89 4.55 1.33
N LYS A 373 24.61 4.33 2.44
CA LYS A 373 25.53 3.19 2.59
C LYS A 373 24.81 1.85 2.44
N GLN A 374 23.65 1.68 3.06
CA GLN A 374 22.88 0.43 2.97
C GLN A 374 22.45 0.15 1.53
N LEU A 375 21.94 1.18 0.83
CA LEU A 375 21.52 1.08 -0.58
C LEU A 375 22.68 0.66 -1.51
N ILE A 376 23.83 1.33 -1.39
CA ILE A 376 25.00 1.05 -2.24
C ILE A 376 25.65 -0.29 -1.86
N ALA A 377 25.67 -0.65 -0.58
CA ALA A 377 26.12 -1.98 -0.14
C ALA A 377 25.23 -3.08 -0.74
N GLY A 378 23.91 -2.88 -0.74
CA GLY A 378 22.92 -3.75 -1.38
C GLY A 378 23.18 -3.89 -2.88
N LYS A 379 23.34 -2.77 -3.60
CA LYS A 379 23.71 -2.73 -5.03
C LYS A 379 24.93 -3.58 -5.33
N ILE A 380 26.05 -3.34 -4.62
CA ILE A 380 27.32 -4.04 -4.87
C ILE A 380 27.18 -5.54 -4.60
N LYS A 381 26.49 -5.90 -3.51
CA LYS A 381 26.25 -7.31 -3.16
C LYS A 381 25.40 -8.01 -4.22
N ASN A 382 24.33 -7.39 -4.69
CA ASN A 382 23.47 -7.93 -5.75
C ASN A 382 24.19 -8.01 -7.11
N SER A 383 25.02 -7.00 -7.43
CA SER A 383 25.87 -6.99 -8.63
C SER A 383 26.83 -8.19 -8.61
N ARG A 384 27.48 -8.43 -7.47
CA ARG A 384 28.35 -9.59 -7.25
C ARG A 384 27.60 -10.91 -7.34
N THR A 385 26.39 -11.00 -6.77
CA THR A 385 25.55 -12.20 -6.87
C THR A 385 25.17 -12.51 -8.32
N LEU A 386 24.79 -11.51 -9.11
CA LEU A 386 24.50 -11.69 -10.54
C LEU A 386 25.74 -12.22 -11.28
N LEU A 387 26.88 -11.55 -11.15
CA LEU A 387 28.11 -11.99 -11.83
C LEU A 387 28.50 -13.41 -11.42
N ARG A 388 28.46 -13.74 -10.12
CA ARG A 388 28.80 -15.08 -9.60
C ARG A 388 27.95 -16.18 -10.22
N ARG A 389 26.66 -15.93 -10.45
CA ARG A 389 25.74 -16.92 -11.05
C ARG A 389 26.05 -17.23 -12.51
N HIS A 390 26.66 -16.29 -13.24
CA HIS A 390 26.91 -16.43 -14.68
C HIS A 390 28.37 -16.70 -15.05
N LEU A 391 29.35 -16.15 -14.30
CA LEU A 391 30.78 -16.30 -14.59
C LEU A 391 31.39 -17.59 -14.02
N GLY A 392 30.81 -18.17 -12.97
CA GLY A 392 31.46 -19.23 -12.20
C GLY A 392 32.82 -18.77 -11.65
N ASP A 393 33.82 -19.66 -11.64
CA ASP A 393 35.18 -19.36 -11.14
C ASP A 393 36.06 -18.59 -12.14
N ARG A 394 35.61 -18.38 -13.39
CA ARG A 394 36.43 -17.85 -14.50
C ARG A 394 36.89 -16.40 -14.30
N GLU A 395 36.24 -15.63 -13.42
CA GLU A 395 36.64 -14.26 -13.08
C GLU A 395 36.62 -14.00 -11.56
N ALA A 396 37.31 -14.84 -10.79
CA ALA A 396 37.51 -14.62 -9.35
C ALA A 396 38.02 -13.21 -8.94
N PRO A 397 38.82 -12.45 -9.74
CA PRO A 397 39.27 -11.11 -9.37
C PRO A 397 38.13 -10.09 -9.19
N VAL A 398 37.20 -9.95 -10.15
CA VAL A 398 36.11 -8.96 -10.04
C VAL A 398 35.19 -9.28 -8.86
N LEU A 399 34.92 -10.56 -8.60
CA LEU A 399 34.12 -10.99 -7.44
C LEU A 399 34.81 -10.69 -6.11
N ARG A 400 36.15 -10.72 -6.05
CA ARG A 400 36.94 -10.31 -4.87
C ARG A 400 36.93 -8.80 -4.69
N HIS A 401 37.14 -8.02 -5.76
CA HIS A 401 37.12 -6.56 -5.69
C HIS A 401 35.74 -6.03 -5.27
N LEU A 402 34.64 -6.56 -5.84
CA LEU A 402 33.29 -6.18 -5.41
C LEU A 402 33.04 -6.50 -3.92
N ALA A 403 33.59 -7.60 -3.40
CA ALA A 403 33.51 -7.91 -1.97
C ALA A 403 34.33 -6.93 -1.11
N GLU A 404 35.45 -6.42 -1.62
CA GLU A 404 36.24 -5.38 -0.95
C GLU A 404 35.53 -4.03 -0.97
N TYR A 405 34.99 -3.60 -2.12
CA TYR A 405 34.20 -2.37 -2.22
C TYR A 405 33.01 -2.39 -1.28
N TYR A 406 32.32 -3.53 -1.13
CA TYR A 406 31.25 -3.69 -0.14
C TYR A 406 31.71 -3.33 1.29
N LYS A 407 32.86 -3.86 1.74
CA LYS A 407 33.42 -3.56 3.06
C LYS A 407 33.82 -2.09 3.21
N ARG A 408 34.37 -1.49 2.15
CA ARG A 408 34.78 -0.08 2.13
C ARG A 408 33.58 0.87 2.19
N VAL A 409 32.49 0.53 1.50
CA VAL A 409 31.23 1.31 1.53
C VAL A 409 30.68 1.41 2.95
N GLN A 410 30.67 0.31 3.72
CA GLN A 410 30.21 0.33 5.11
C GLN A 410 31.02 1.29 6.00
N ARG A 411 32.29 1.52 5.66
CA ARG A 411 33.20 2.41 6.39
C ARG A 411 33.32 3.83 5.81
N ALA A 412 32.60 4.15 4.72
CA ALA A 412 32.69 5.47 4.12
C ALA A 412 32.28 6.59 5.10
N GLU A 413 33.04 7.67 5.19
CA GLU A 413 32.75 8.75 6.15
C GLU A 413 32.06 9.96 5.49
N SER A 414 31.95 9.96 4.16
CA SER A 414 31.32 11.03 3.39
C SER A 414 30.57 10.53 2.16
N ALA A 415 29.63 11.35 1.68
CA ALA A 415 28.88 11.09 0.46
C ALA A 415 29.80 11.04 -0.77
N GLU A 416 30.84 11.87 -0.81
CA GLU A 416 31.84 11.91 -1.88
C GLU A 416 32.64 10.60 -1.96
N THR A 417 33.07 10.08 -0.80
CA THR A 417 33.77 8.79 -0.72
C THR A 417 32.85 7.66 -1.19
N LEU A 418 31.59 7.68 -0.75
CA LEU A 418 30.59 6.69 -1.14
C LEU A 418 30.34 6.71 -2.66
N LEU A 419 30.21 7.89 -3.27
CA LEU A 419 30.06 8.05 -4.72
C LEU A 419 31.27 7.50 -5.49
N GLY A 420 32.50 7.76 -4.99
CA GLY A 420 33.72 7.23 -5.60
C GLY A 420 33.77 5.70 -5.58
N LEU A 421 33.40 5.09 -4.44
CA LEU A 421 33.32 3.63 -4.30
C LEU A 421 32.24 3.02 -5.20
N GLU A 422 31.06 3.64 -5.28
CA GLU A 422 29.99 3.24 -6.19
C GLU A 422 30.45 3.27 -7.64
N GLY A 423 31.12 4.35 -8.07
CA GLY A 423 31.60 4.50 -9.43
C GLY A 423 32.67 3.47 -9.81
N MET A 424 33.63 3.19 -8.92
CA MET A 424 34.65 2.15 -9.14
C MET A 424 34.02 0.77 -9.24
N ALA A 425 33.13 0.42 -8.31
CA ALA A 425 32.42 -0.86 -8.33
C ALA A 425 31.55 -1.02 -9.59
N ALA A 426 30.85 0.05 -10.01
CA ALA A 426 30.03 0.04 -11.21
C ALA A 426 30.87 -0.14 -12.48
N LYS A 427 32.04 0.49 -12.58
CA LYS A 427 32.95 0.35 -13.73
C LYS A 427 33.40 -1.10 -13.90
N GLU A 428 33.88 -1.73 -12.83
CA GLU A 428 34.30 -3.14 -12.86
C GLU A 428 33.12 -4.08 -13.11
N TYR A 429 31.98 -3.83 -12.48
CA TYR A 429 30.76 -4.60 -12.71
C TYR A 429 30.34 -4.58 -14.18
N PHE A 430 30.23 -3.40 -14.80
CA PHE A 430 29.77 -3.32 -16.19
C PHE A 430 30.78 -3.93 -17.16
N ALA A 431 32.09 -3.77 -16.91
CA ALA A 431 33.12 -4.43 -17.71
C ALA A 431 32.89 -5.95 -17.75
N ALA A 432 32.61 -6.59 -16.61
CA ALA A 432 32.27 -8.01 -16.54
C ALA A 432 30.85 -8.32 -17.04
N PHE A 433 29.87 -7.45 -16.84
CA PHE A 433 28.50 -7.68 -17.29
C PHE A 433 28.40 -7.81 -18.82
N PHE A 434 29.11 -6.94 -19.56
CA PHE A 434 29.10 -7.02 -21.03
C PHE A 434 29.73 -8.32 -21.54
N THR A 435 30.60 -8.99 -20.77
CA THR A 435 31.15 -10.29 -21.15
C THR A 435 30.13 -11.45 -21.03
N LEU A 436 28.95 -11.20 -20.42
CA LEU A 436 27.89 -12.20 -20.25
C LEU A 436 26.90 -12.28 -21.41
N LEU A 437 26.89 -11.29 -22.29
CA LEU A 437 25.94 -11.22 -23.40
C LEU A 437 26.37 -12.18 -24.52
N ALA A 438 25.43 -12.97 -25.04
CA ALA A 438 25.66 -13.79 -26.21
C ALA A 438 25.84 -12.90 -27.45
N GLY A 439 26.81 -13.22 -28.32
CA GLY A 439 27.02 -12.47 -29.57
C GLY A 439 27.70 -11.11 -29.43
N GLN A 440 28.63 -10.93 -28.47
CA GLN A 440 29.37 -9.67 -28.22
C GLN A 440 29.95 -9.00 -29.46
N GLN A 441 30.29 -9.78 -30.49
CA GLN A 441 30.83 -9.27 -31.75
C GLN A 441 29.82 -8.42 -32.55
N GLU A 442 28.53 -8.48 -32.20
CA GLU A 442 27.46 -7.75 -32.88
C GLU A 442 27.16 -6.37 -32.27
N PHE A 443 27.71 -6.05 -31.10
CA PHE A 443 27.36 -4.85 -30.35
C PHE A 443 28.62 -4.11 -29.85
N ASP A 444 28.64 -2.78 -30.03
CA ASP A 444 29.73 -1.94 -29.50
C ASP A 444 29.62 -1.84 -27.96
N VAL A 445 30.34 -2.73 -27.26
CA VAL A 445 30.28 -2.93 -25.79
C VAL A 445 31.29 -2.05 -25.02
N ASN A 446 31.58 -0.85 -25.51
CA ASN A 446 32.46 0.14 -24.85
C ASN A 446 31.83 0.77 -23.59
N GLY A 447 31.40 -0.06 -22.64
CA GLY A 447 30.88 0.34 -21.33
C GLY A 447 29.47 0.94 -21.35
N ARG A 448 29.03 1.45 -20.19
CA ARG A 448 27.71 2.06 -20.04
C ARG A 448 27.70 3.47 -20.63
N ASN A 449 26.96 3.68 -21.72
CA ASN A 449 26.70 5.00 -22.29
C ASN A 449 25.22 5.39 -22.11
N ARG A 450 24.97 6.67 -21.79
CA ARG A 450 23.64 7.14 -21.37
C ARG A 450 22.92 7.95 -22.43
N ARG A 451 23.56 8.86 -23.18
CA ARG A 451 22.84 9.80 -24.08
C ARG A 451 23.65 10.33 -25.29
N PRO A 452 23.18 10.11 -26.53
CA PRO A 452 22.22 9.06 -26.93
C PRO A 452 22.85 7.66 -26.71
N PRO A 453 22.05 6.62 -26.44
CA PRO A 453 22.56 5.25 -26.50
C PRO A 453 23.06 4.99 -27.92
N ARG A 454 24.31 4.53 -28.01
CA ARG A 454 25.00 4.26 -29.27
C ARG A 454 24.91 2.80 -29.69
N ASP A 455 24.42 1.95 -28.80
CA ASP A 455 24.29 0.51 -29.01
C ASP A 455 22.95 -0.01 -28.44
N PRO A 456 22.45 -1.13 -29.00
CA PRO A 456 21.23 -1.80 -28.56
C PRO A 456 21.15 -2.14 -27.07
N VAL A 457 22.26 -2.58 -26.47
CA VAL A 457 22.28 -3.03 -25.07
C VAL A 457 22.06 -1.85 -24.13
N ASN A 458 22.78 -0.75 -24.35
CA ASN A 458 22.60 0.49 -23.60
C ASN A 458 21.21 1.11 -23.83
N ALA A 459 20.59 0.92 -24.99
CA ALA A 459 19.21 1.34 -25.24
C ALA A 459 18.22 0.56 -24.36
N VAL A 460 18.34 -0.77 -24.30
CA VAL A 460 17.52 -1.63 -23.43
C VAL A 460 17.76 -1.34 -21.95
N LEU A 461 19.02 -1.27 -21.49
CA LEU A 461 19.34 -0.92 -20.09
C LEU A 461 18.71 0.41 -19.69
N SER A 462 18.80 1.43 -20.55
CA SER A 462 18.23 2.76 -20.25
C SER A 462 16.71 2.73 -20.16
N PHE A 463 16.07 1.97 -21.04
CA PHE A 463 14.63 1.81 -21.04
C PHE A 463 14.15 1.03 -19.80
N VAL A 464 14.79 -0.10 -19.47
CA VAL A 464 14.41 -0.89 -18.29
C VAL A 464 14.71 -0.14 -16.99
N TYR A 465 15.78 0.67 -16.93
CA TYR A 465 16.02 1.58 -15.79
C TYR A 465 14.92 2.63 -15.66
N SER A 466 14.39 3.13 -16.78
CA SER A 466 13.28 4.06 -16.77
C SER A 466 11.99 3.39 -16.26
N LEU A 467 11.72 2.15 -16.66
CA LEU A 467 10.59 1.37 -16.14
C LEU A 467 10.72 1.06 -14.64
N LEU A 468 11.91 0.67 -14.17
CA LEU A 468 12.17 0.43 -12.75
C LEU A 468 12.01 1.71 -11.92
N THR A 469 12.55 2.83 -12.42
CA THR A 469 12.41 4.15 -11.77
C THR A 469 10.93 4.56 -11.70
N LYS A 470 10.17 4.30 -12.77
CA LYS A 470 8.72 4.52 -12.80
C LYS A 470 8.00 3.70 -11.72
N GLU A 471 8.24 2.38 -11.65
CA GLU A 471 7.62 1.51 -10.63
C GLU A 471 7.91 2.03 -9.22
N LEU A 472 9.18 2.33 -8.91
CA LEU A 472 9.56 2.85 -7.60
C LEU A 472 8.97 4.23 -7.31
N THR A 473 8.85 5.11 -8.31
CA THR A 473 8.21 6.43 -8.14
C THR A 473 6.73 6.26 -7.73
N ILE A 474 6.02 5.35 -8.39
CA ILE A 474 4.61 5.05 -8.09
C ILE A 474 4.48 4.44 -6.69
N THR A 475 5.31 3.45 -6.37
CA THR A 475 5.32 2.77 -5.07
C THR A 475 5.65 3.72 -3.93
N LEU A 476 6.66 4.58 -4.08
CA LEU A 476 7.01 5.59 -3.08
C LEU A 476 5.87 6.57 -2.85
N ASN A 477 5.24 7.06 -3.92
CA ASN A 477 4.10 7.95 -3.84
C ASN A 477 2.90 7.27 -3.14
N SER A 478 2.66 5.97 -3.39
CA SER A 478 1.57 5.24 -2.74
C SER A 478 1.82 4.95 -1.25
N VAL A 479 3.08 4.83 -0.82
CA VAL A 479 3.45 4.71 0.60
C VAL A 479 3.40 6.07 1.33
N GLY A 480 3.50 7.16 0.58
CA GLY A 480 3.42 8.53 1.08
C GLY A 480 4.75 9.28 1.17
N PHE A 481 5.79 8.78 0.51
CA PHE A 481 7.01 9.55 0.31
C PHE A 481 6.83 10.70 -0.68
N ASP A 482 7.72 11.68 -0.63
CA ASP A 482 8.05 12.52 -1.77
C ASP A 482 9.12 11.81 -2.63
N PRO A 483 8.80 11.33 -3.85
CA PRO A 483 9.77 10.61 -4.67
C PRO A 483 10.96 11.46 -5.15
N MET A 484 10.86 12.80 -5.09
CA MET A 484 11.89 13.71 -5.59
C MET A 484 13.06 13.90 -4.62
N LEU A 485 12.86 13.59 -3.33
CA LEU A 485 13.84 13.85 -2.27
C LEU A 485 14.53 12.55 -1.79
N GLY A 486 15.72 12.29 -2.32
CA GLY A 486 16.55 11.13 -1.96
C GLY A 486 17.55 11.41 -0.82
N PHE A 487 18.24 10.35 -0.38
CA PHE A 487 19.28 10.35 0.66
C PHE A 487 20.70 10.19 0.07
N PHE A 488 20.82 9.62 -1.13
CA PHE A 488 22.11 9.44 -1.83
C PHE A 488 22.24 10.38 -3.03
N HIS A 489 21.29 10.34 -3.95
CA HIS A 489 21.29 11.24 -5.10
C HIS A 489 20.85 12.64 -4.69
N ARG A 490 21.76 13.61 -4.86
CA ARG A 490 21.43 15.03 -4.64
C ARG A 490 20.20 15.43 -5.47
N PRO A 491 19.24 16.18 -4.88
CA PRO A 491 18.11 16.72 -5.61
C PRO A 491 18.58 17.49 -6.85
N ARG A 492 18.08 17.09 -8.02
CA ARG A 492 18.22 17.85 -9.26
C ARG A 492 16.83 18.09 -9.82
N TYR A 493 16.63 19.25 -10.45
CA TYR A 493 15.32 19.64 -10.96
C TYR A 493 14.71 18.54 -11.86
N GLY A 494 13.50 18.09 -11.52
CA GLY A 494 12.74 17.07 -12.28
C GLY A 494 13.24 15.62 -12.15
N ARG A 495 14.13 15.30 -11.20
CA ARG A 495 14.66 13.95 -11.00
C ARG A 495 14.02 13.28 -9.77
N PRO A 496 13.37 12.10 -9.90
CA PRO A 496 12.84 11.34 -8.76
C PRO A 496 13.99 10.69 -7.98
N SER A 497 14.66 11.47 -7.14
CA SER A 497 15.93 11.09 -6.53
C SER A 497 15.79 9.90 -5.58
N LEU A 498 14.71 9.84 -4.78
CA LEU A 498 14.46 8.71 -3.88
C LEU A 498 14.17 7.41 -4.64
N ALA A 499 13.41 7.50 -5.74
CA ALA A 499 13.16 6.34 -6.59
C ALA A 499 14.47 5.80 -7.19
N LEU A 500 15.39 6.69 -7.54
CA LEU A 500 16.69 6.31 -8.07
C LEU A 500 17.63 5.75 -7.01
N ASP A 501 17.53 6.21 -5.78
CA ASP A 501 18.24 5.67 -4.62
C ASP A 501 17.84 4.21 -4.37
N LEU A 502 16.53 3.96 -4.18
CA LEU A 502 16.03 2.59 -3.99
C LEU A 502 16.26 1.70 -5.22
N ALA A 503 16.25 2.27 -6.44
CA ALA A 503 16.50 1.50 -7.65
C ALA A 503 17.89 0.85 -7.66
N GLU A 504 18.87 1.40 -6.95
CA GLU A 504 20.22 0.85 -6.91
C GLU A 504 20.26 -0.59 -6.40
N GLU A 505 19.42 -0.96 -5.43
CA GLU A 505 19.32 -2.33 -4.92
C GLU A 505 18.82 -3.32 -5.98
N TYR A 506 17.93 -2.86 -6.84
CA TYR A 506 17.21 -3.70 -7.80
C TYR A 506 17.78 -3.67 -9.21
N ARG A 507 18.66 -2.73 -9.55
CA ARG A 507 19.26 -2.66 -10.89
C ARG A 507 19.87 -4.00 -11.32
N PRO A 508 20.74 -4.66 -10.53
CA PRO A 508 21.25 -5.97 -10.91
C PRO A 508 20.16 -7.04 -10.94
N LEU A 509 19.25 -7.00 -9.97
CA LEU A 509 18.27 -8.07 -9.77
C LEU A 509 17.15 -8.06 -10.80
N ILE A 510 16.75 -6.89 -11.28
CA ILE A 510 15.61 -6.72 -12.18
C ILE A 510 16.14 -6.24 -13.52
N ALA A 511 16.73 -5.05 -13.58
CA ALA A 511 16.98 -4.41 -14.85
C ALA A 511 18.12 -5.04 -15.68
N ASP A 512 19.26 -5.30 -15.04
CA ASP A 512 20.41 -5.92 -15.70
C ASP A 512 20.08 -7.39 -16.01
N SER A 513 19.40 -8.09 -15.10
CA SER A 513 18.88 -9.44 -15.33
C SER A 513 17.91 -9.52 -16.51
N VAL A 514 16.94 -8.60 -16.62
CA VAL A 514 15.98 -8.55 -17.75
C VAL A 514 16.72 -8.33 -19.06
N THR A 515 17.67 -7.38 -19.07
CA THR A 515 18.47 -7.08 -20.26
C THR A 515 19.25 -8.32 -20.69
N LEU A 516 20.00 -8.93 -19.77
CA LEU A 516 20.81 -10.11 -20.04
C LEU A 516 19.96 -11.26 -20.59
N THR A 517 18.83 -11.56 -19.95
CA THR A 517 17.94 -12.64 -20.37
C THR A 517 17.28 -12.36 -21.72
N ALA A 518 16.83 -11.13 -21.97
CA ALA A 518 16.16 -10.77 -23.23
C ALA A 518 17.09 -10.94 -24.45
N PHE A 519 18.36 -10.56 -24.32
CA PHE A 519 19.36 -10.77 -25.38
C PHE A 519 19.74 -12.25 -25.50
N ASN A 520 20.09 -12.91 -24.39
CA ASN A 520 20.59 -14.29 -24.43
C ASN A 520 19.52 -15.30 -24.90
N ASN A 521 18.24 -15.02 -24.69
CA ASN A 521 17.14 -15.84 -25.19
C ASN A 521 16.70 -15.46 -26.62
N GLY A 522 17.29 -14.44 -27.24
CA GLY A 522 16.93 -13.97 -28.57
C GLY A 522 15.56 -13.27 -28.67
N GLU A 523 14.94 -12.92 -27.53
CA GLU A 523 13.68 -12.16 -27.48
C GLU A 523 13.84 -10.73 -28.01
N VAL A 524 15.06 -10.21 -27.90
CA VAL A 524 15.51 -8.93 -28.43
C VAL A 524 16.77 -9.18 -29.25
N ASN A 525 16.76 -8.72 -30.49
CA ASN A 525 17.81 -8.95 -31.49
C ASN A 525 17.99 -7.69 -32.36
N ARG A 526 18.82 -7.72 -33.39
CA ARG A 526 19.07 -6.55 -34.27
C ARG A 526 17.79 -5.94 -34.86
N ASP A 527 16.82 -6.76 -35.27
CA ASP A 527 15.54 -6.30 -35.86
C ASP A 527 14.63 -5.59 -34.85
N SER A 528 14.97 -5.68 -33.57
CA SER A 528 14.27 -4.97 -32.49
C SER A 528 14.65 -3.49 -32.42
N PHE A 529 15.61 -3.04 -33.24
CA PHE A 529 16.16 -1.67 -33.20
C PHE A 529 16.14 -0.99 -34.56
N ILE A 530 16.18 0.34 -34.51
CA ILE A 530 16.37 1.24 -35.65
C ILE A 530 17.51 2.17 -35.29
N GLU A 531 18.48 2.28 -36.19
CA GLU A 531 19.61 3.20 -36.06
C GLU A 531 19.36 4.46 -36.88
N ARG A 532 19.51 5.63 -36.26
CA ARG A 532 19.41 6.94 -36.93
C ARG A 532 20.47 7.89 -36.40
N ALA A 533 21.32 8.41 -37.29
CA ALA A 533 22.35 9.41 -36.96
C ALA A 533 23.24 9.00 -35.75
N GLY A 534 23.61 7.72 -35.65
CA GLY A 534 24.43 7.19 -34.55
C GLY A 534 23.68 6.99 -33.22
N ALA A 535 22.37 7.18 -33.19
CA ALA A 535 21.50 6.85 -32.07
C ALA A 535 20.71 5.57 -32.35
N VAL A 536 20.61 4.71 -31.35
CA VAL A 536 19.84 3.46 -31.40
C VAL A 536 18.51 3.65 -30.68
N ALA A 537 17.40 3.31 -31.35
CA ALA A 537 16.06 3.31 -30.77
C ALA A 537 15.38 1.96 -30.98
N MET A 538 14.52 1.54 -30.05
CA MET A 538 13.74 0.30 -30.21
C MET A 538 12.57 0.50 -31.18
N THR A 539 12.26 -0.54 -31.95
CA THR A 539 10.98 -0.64 -32.67
C THR A 539 9.83 -0.83 -31.68
N ASP A 540 8.58 -0.62 -32.12
CA ASP A 540 7.40 -0.91 -31.29
C ASP A 540 7.32 -2.40 -30.91
N ALA A 541 7.75 -3.30 -31.80
CA ALA A 541 7.84 -4.73 -31.53
C ALA A 541 8.92 -5.04 -30.48
N GLY A 542 10.14 -4.52 -30.66
CA GLY A 542 11.23 -4.69 -29.70
C GLY A 542 10.87 -4.16 -28.31
N ARG A 543 10.24 -2.98 -28.25
CA ARG A 543 9.76 -2.39 -27.00
C ARG A 543 8.70 -3.25 -26.31
N ARG A 544 7.74 -3.82 -27.06
CA ARG A 544 6.77 -4.78 -26.51
C ARG A 544 7.47 -6.00 -25.91
N SER A 545 8.47 -6.56 -26.58
CA SER A 545 9.25 -7.69 -26.06
C SER A 545 9.97 -7.33 -24.75
N VAL A 546 10.62 -6.17 -24.69
CA VAL A 546 11.32 -5.70 -23.48
C VAL A 546 10.33 -5.45 -22.32
N ILE A 547 9.19 -4.82 -22.58
CA ILE A 547 8.13 -4.62 -21.57
C ILE A 547 7.64 -5.98 -21.06
N ALA A 548 7.37 -6.94 -21.94
CA ALA A 548 6.92 -8.27 -21.54
C ALA A 548 7.97 -8.99 -20.67
N ALA A 549 9.26 -8.91 -21.03
CA ALA A 549 10.35 -9.46 -20.23
C ALA A 549 10.46 -8.79 -18.85
N PHE A 550 10.30 -7.47 -18.79
CA PHE A 550 10.27 -6.72 -17.53
C PHE A 550 9.10 -7.13 -16.64
N GLU A 551 7.87 -7.19 -17.16
CA GLU A 551 6.69 -7.59 -16.39
C GLU A 551 6.81 -9.04 -15.87
N ARG A 552 7.31 -9.98 -16.69
CA ARG A 552 7.60 -11.34 -16.23
C ARG A 552 8.62 -11.37 -15.09
N ARG A 553 9.62 -10.48 -15.14
CA ARG A 553 10.58 -10.35 -14.03
C ARG A 553 9.93 -9.80 -12.77
N MET A 554 9.08 -8.79 -12.89
CA MET A 554 8.36 -8.20 -11.75
C MET A 554 7.46 -9.22 -11.03
N ASP A 555 6.89 -10.17 -11.77
CA ASP A 555 6.03 -11.23 -11.24
C ASP A 555 6.80 -12.47 -10.74
N THR A 556 8.11 -12.55 -11.01
CA THR A 556 8.95 -13.65 -10.53
C THR A 556 8.99 -13.66 -9.00
N GLU A 557 8.66 -14.80 -8.39
CA GLU A 557 8.77 -15.00 -6.95
C GLU A 557 10.18 -15.40 -6.53
N VAL A 558 10.66 -14.78 -5.46
CA VAL A 558 11.92 -15.11 -4.78
C VAL A 558 11.68 -15.31 -3.30
N THR A 559 12.56 -16.05 -2.64
CA THR A 559 12.55 -16.18 -1.18
C THR A 559 13.14 -14.92 -0.56
N HIS A 560 12.39 -14.23 0.30
CA HIS A 560 12.88 -13.03 0.98
C HIS A 560 14.08 -13.43 1.88
N PRO A 561 15.25 -12.77 1.75
CA PRO A 561 16.50 -13.20 2.40
C PRO A 561 16.48 -13.10 3.92
N ILE A 562 15.63 -12.22 4.46
CA ILE A 562 15.46 -11.96 5.90
C ILE A 562 14.23 -12.68 6.46
N PHE A 563 13.15 -12.74 5.67
CA PHE A 563 11.83 -13.19 6.16
C PHE A 563 11.50 -14.63 5.75
N GLY A 564 12.25 -15.22 4.82
CA GLY A 564 12.14 -16.64 4.45
C GLY A 564 10.92 -17.03 3.61
N TYR A 565 9.90 -16.18 3.46
CA TYR A 565 8.74 -16.47 2.62
C TYR A 565 8.96 -16.09 1.14
N LYS A 566 8.18 -16.72 0.24
CA LYS A 566 8.15 -16.38 -1.18
C LYS A 566 7.34 -15.10 -1.44
N ILE A 567 7.91 -14.21 -2.25
CA ILE A 567 7.36 -12.89 -2.57
C ILE A 567 7.79 -12.47 -3.98
N SER A 568 6.92 -11.78 -4.74
CA SER A 568 7.28 -11.26 -6.07
C SER A 568 8.14 -10.00 -5.98
N TYR A 569 8.94 -9.71 -7.01
CA TYR A 569 9.72 -8.46 -7.07
C TYR A 569 8.83 -7.22 -6.96
N ARG A 570 7.65 -7.22 -7.58
CA ARG A 570 6.68 -6.12 -7.44
C ARG A 570 6.33 -5.86 -5.99
N ARG A 571 6.05 -6.91 -5.23
CA ARG A 571 5.71 -6.78 -3.81
C ARG A 571 6.92 -6.42 -2.95
N ILE A 572 8.12 -6.87 -3.33
CA ILE A 572 9.38 -6.48 -2.67
C ILE A 572 9.58 -4.96 -2.74
N LEU A 573 9.33 -4.32 -3.89
CA LEU A 573 9.49 -2.86 -4.01
C LEU A 573 8.65 -2.11 -2.96
N GLU A 574 7.40 -2.55 -2.75
CA GLU A 574 6.51 -1.97 -1.76
C GLU A 574 6.95 -2.28 -0.33
N VAL A 575 7.26 -3.55 -0.02
CA VAL A 575 7.73 -3.95 1.31
C VAL A 575 8.97 -3.15 1.70
N GLN A 576 9.93 -3.01 0.80
CA GLN A 576 11.18 -2.28 1.06
C GLN A 576 10.95 -0.77 1.21
N SER A 577 10.06 -0.19 0.39
CA SER A 577 9.62 1.21 0.59
C SER A 577 8.97 1.39 1.97
N ARG A 578 8.15 0.44 2.41
CA ARG A 578 7.53 0.48 3.74
C ARG A 578 8.56 0.28 4.87
N LEU A 579 9.54 -0.62 4.73
CA LEU A 579 10.62 -0.77 5.70
C LEU A 579 11.45 0.51 5.82
N LEU A 580 11.72 1.20 4.71
CA LEU A 580 12.37 2.51 4.74
C LEU A 580 11.50 3.53 5.51
N ALA A 581 10.19 3.55 5.28
CA ALA A 581 9.27 4.41 6.03
C ALA A 581 9.30 4.10 7.53
N ARG A 582 9.27 2.81 7.91
CA ARG A 582 9.40 2.38 9.32
C ARG A 582 10.72 2.85 9.93
N HIS A 583 11.83 2.79 9.19
CA HIS A 583 13.11 3.27 9.68
C HIS A 583 13.08 4.79 9.96
N LEU A 584 12.54 5.58 9.02
CA LEU A 584 12.43 7.04 9.17
C LEU A 584 11.47 7.47 10.29
N LEU A 585 10.43 6.67 10.53
CA LEU A 585 9.49 6.87 11.63
C LEU A 585 10.01 6.33 12.97
N GLY A 586 11.21 5.73 13.01
CA GLY A 586 11.83 5.19 14.21
C GLY A 586 11.23 3.87 14.70
N GLU A 587 10.46 3.19 13.86
CA GLU A 587 9.83 1.90 14.17
C GLU A 587 10.76 0.71 13.94
N ILE A 588 11.80 0.88 13.12
CA ILE A 588 12.91 -0.07 13.02
C ILE A 588 14.24 0.69 13.10
N PRO A 589 15.27 0.08 13.71
CA PRO A 589 16.53 0.76 14.00
C PRO A 589 17.34 1.10 12.76
N GLU A 590 17.34 0.22 11.76
CA GLU A 590 18.09 0.37 10.52
C GLU A 590 17.25 -0.13 9.34
N TYR A 591 17.48 0.46 8.16
CA TYR A 591 16.90 -0.01 6.91
C TYR A 591 17.70 -1.20 6.35
N PRO A 592 17.11 -2.40 6.22
CA PRO A 592 17.81 -3.56 5.69
C PRO A 592 17.70 -3.66 4.17
N SER A 593 18.79 -3.39 3.45
CA SER A 593 18.80 -3.51 1.98
C SER A 593 18.42 -4.92 1.50
N PHE A 594 17.62 -5.02 0.46
CA PHE A 594 17.22 -6.28 -0.16
C PHE A 594 18.37 -6.90 -0.95
N VAL A 595 18.82 -8.08 -0.52
CA VAL A 595 19.96 -8.78 -1.15
C VAL A 595 19.66 -10.25 -1.43
N THR A 596 19.94 -10.70 -2.65
CA THR A 596 19.74 -12.12 -3.01
C THR A 596 21.01 -12.95 -2.75
N ARG A 597 20.81 -14.22 -2.36
CA ARG A 597 21.90 -15.17 -2.12
C ARG A 597 22.33 -15.87 -3.41
#